data_AF-A0A6A4Q0I7-F1
#
_entry.id   AF-A0A6A4Q0I7-F1
#
_cell.length_a   1.000
_cell.length_b   1.000
_cell.length_c   1.000
_cell.angle_alpha   90.00
_cell.angle_beta   90.00
_cell.angle_gamma   90.00
#
_symmetry.space_group_name_H-M   'P 1'
#
loop_
_entity.id
_entity.type
_entity.pdbx_description
1 polymer ?
#
loop_
_entity_poly.entity_id
_entity_poly.type
_entity_poly.pdbx_seq_one_letter_code
_entity_poly.pdbx_strand_id
1 'polypeptide(L)' 'MGPGGVTVKKTNQALIIGIYDEPMTPGQCNMVVERLGDYLIDQGL' A
#
# COMPACT_ATOMS: atom_id res chain seq x y z
N MET A 1 -15.57 -11.05 9.91
CA MET A 1 -14.49 -10.43 9.12
C MET A 1 -13.30 -10.31 10.06
N GLY A 2 -12.16 -10.90 9.73
CA GLY A 2 -10.95 -10.78 10.55
C GLY A 2 -10.42 -9.34 10.56
N PRO A 3 -9.45 -9.04 11.43
CA PRO A 3 -8.94 -7.68 11.60
C PRO A 3 -7.99 -7.23 10.46
N GLY A 4 -7.51 -8.18 9.67
CA GLY A 4 -6.73 -7.91 8.47
C GLY A 4 -7.51 -7.22 7.34
N GLY A 5 -6.76 -6.65 6.41
CA GLY A 5 -7.29 -5.93 5.27
C GLY A 5 -6.23 -5.70 4.20
N VAL A 6 -6.58 -4.87 3.22
CA VAL A 6 -5.72 -4.57 2.07
C VAL A 6 -5.76 -3.08 1.74
N THR A 7 -4.60 -2.51 1.46
CA THR A 7 -4.46 -1.22 0.78
C THR A 7 -3.95 -1.47 -0.63
N VAL A 8 -4.60 -0.86 -1.62
CA VAL A 8 -4.19 -0.94 -3.02
C VAL A 8 -3.90 0.47 -3.54
N LYS A 9 -2.70 0.68 -4.06
CA LYS A 9 -2.31 1.91 -4.76
C LYS A 9 -2.00 1.61 -6.22
N LYS A 10 -2.58 2.41 -7.10
CA LYS A 10 -2.28 2.38 -8.54
C LYS A 10 -1.07 3.27 -8.84
N THR A 11 -0.13 2.77 -9.62
CA THR A 11 0.92 3.56 -10.27
C THR A 11 0.70 3.60 -11.79
N ASN A 12 1.63 4.18 -12.55
CA ASN A 12 1.50 4.25 -14.00
C ASN A 12 1.58 2.86 -14.65
N GLN A 13 2.49 2.00 -14.17
CA GLN A 13 2.73 0.68 -14.76
C GLN A 13 2.40 -0.50 -13.83
N ALA A 14 2.08 -0.28 -12.55
CA ALA A 14 1.86 -1.35 -11.58
C ALA A 14 0.72 -1.08 -10.59
N LEU A 15 0.32 -2.12 -9.88
CA LEU A 15 -0.52 -2.04 -8.69
C LEU A 15 0.31 -2.47 -7.48
N ILE A 16 0.37 -1.61 -6.46
CA ILE A 16 0.96 -1.93 -5.17
C ILE A 16 -0.14 -2.44 -4.25
N ILE A 17 0.03 -3.67 -3.75
CA ILE A 17 -0.94 -4.33 -2.88
C ILE A 17 -0.27 -4.58 -1.54
N GLY A 18 -0.66 -3.83 -0.51
CA GLY A 18 -0.28 -4.08 0.87
C GLY A 18 -1.37 -4.85 1.58
N ILE A 19 -1.05 -6.06 2.04
CA ILE A 19 -1.94 -6.85 2.90
C ILE A 19 -1.45 -6.66 4.32
N TYR A 20 -2.37 -6.41 5.25
CA TYR A 20 -2.05 -6.29 6.67
C TYR A 20 -2.95 -7.20 7.50
N ASP A 21 -2.42 -7.59 8.66
CA ASP A 21 -3.15 -8.25 9.73
C ASP A 21 -2.65 -7.71 11.07
N GLU A 22 -3.32 -8.05 12.16
CA GLU A 22 -2.87 -7.65 13.50
C GLU A 22 -1.42 -8.10 13.77
N PRO A 23 -0.60 -7.26 14.42
CA PRO A 23 -0.94 -6.01 15.12
C PRO A 23 -0.83 -4.75 14.26
N MET A 24 -0.68 -4.88 12.94
CA MET A 24 -0.56 -3.71 12.06
C MET A 24 -1.91 -3.02 11.91
N THR A 25 -1.93 -1.71 12.20
CA THR A 25 -3.12 -0.89 11.99
C THR A 25 -3.29 -0.57 10.48
N PRO A 26 -4.53 -0.34 10.01
CA PRO A 26 -4.76 0.05 8.61
C PRO A 26 -3.96 1.28 8.17
N GLY A 27 -3.79 2.27 9.07
CA GLY A 27 -3.04 3.48 8.79
C GLY A 27 -1.54 3.25 8.58
N GLN A 28 -0.95 2.28 9.28
CA GLN A 28 0.46 1.90 9.08
C GLN A 28 0.66 1.25 7.71
N CYS A 29 -0.22 0.33 7.31
CA CYS A 29 -0.17 -0.28 5.98
C CYS A 29 -0.32 0.78 4.88
N ASN A 30 -1.31 1.67 5.03
CA ASN A 30 -1.57 2.74 4.07
C ASN A 30 -0.35 3.63 3.88
N MET A 31 0.32 4.04 4.96
CA MET A 31 1.51 4.88 4.88
C MET A 31 2.64 4.23 4.06
N VAL A 32 2.84 2.92 4.20
CA VAL A 32 3.89 2.20 3.45
C VAL A 32 3.52 2.08 1.98
N VAL A 33 2.29 1.65 1.68
CA VAL A 33 1.80 1.47 0.31
C VAL A 33 1.79 2.81 -0.45
N GLU A 34 1.32 3.88 0.20
CA GLU A 34 1.30 5.22 -0.39
C GLU A 34 2.71 5.71 -0.71
N ARG A 35 3.64 5.67 0.24
CA ARG A 35 5.02 6.16 0.04
C ARG A 35 5.77 5.37 -1.03
N LEU A 36 5.59 4.05 -1.08
CA LEU A 36 6.21 3.23 -2.11
C LEU A 36 5.64 3.57 -3.49
N GLY A 37 4.32 3.75 -3.60
CA GLY A 37 3.70 4.11 -4.88
C GLY A 37 4.08 5.51 -5.34
N ASP A 38 4.19 6.50 -4.43
CA ASP A 38 4.67 7.85 -4.78
C ASP A 38 6.11 7.78 -5.31
N TYR A 39 6.98 7.04 -4.64
CA TYR A 39 8.37 6.84 -5.10
C TYR A 39 8.44 6.23 -6.51
N LEU A 40 7.62 5.21 -6.80
CA LEU A 40 7.60 4.59 -8.13
C LEU A 40 7.10 5.56 -9.20
N ILE A 41 6.02 6.30 -8.92
CA ILE A 41 5.49 7.32 -9.83
C ILE A 41 6.54 8.39 -10.11
N ASP A 42 7.25 8.87 -9.08
CA ASP A 42 8.29 9.91 -9.20
C ASP A 42 9.51 9.43 -9.99
N GLN A 43 9.81 8.13 -9.98
CA GLN A 43 10.86 7.53 -10.81
C GLN A 43 10.40 7.22 -12.25
N GLY A 44 9.13 7.52 -12.60
CA GLY A 44 8.58 7.23 -13.93
C GLY A 44 8.20 5.77 -14.14
N LEU A 45 7.98 5.02 -13.05
CA LEU A 45 7.54 3.62 -13.06
C LEU A 45 6.02 3.52 -12.85
#